data_AF-A0A8J9VF61-F1
#
_entry.id   AF-A0A8J9VF61-F1
#
_cell.length_a   1.000
_cell.length_b   1.000
_cell.length_c   1.000
_cell.angle_alpha   90.00
_cell.angle_beta   90.00
_cell.angle_gamma   90.00
#
_symmetry.space_group_name_H-M   'P 1'
#
loop_
_entity.id
_entity.type
_entity.pdbx_description
1 polymer ?
#
loop_
_entity_poly.entity_id
_entity_poly.type
_entity_poly.pdbx_seq_one_letter_code
_entity_poly.pdbx_strand_id
1 'polypeptide(L)'
;MGVALDTTAGAGYNTTNTTVVTTISTTTAVPIIPCVDYTEIKEPHRSTAFRPGPTDELICDNELTAGWYRFTAHVGGMLPESCVAPEHCGTQVPMWMNGQHPVDNQTVDRDVCLNFGAPTNCSCNSRIPIQVKKCNDSVGQTYFVYNLKPTHGCHVAYCAGDEIPCPSGLVWRDSTDQCVGEPPQIGEDPIIHPPVIDKTTWKVTFTCEVKYNSNTDDNSRFAVKFLFDHEEYTEVNEATKEPLTASNKRIELDAKFLGRYTVEGKNVWSSKMGKTVSCVVQSYWKGYSDVKSREFHSNGYFAGIMATEHHLSLPEGSDFRNLQLFSTVPFICDDSPVWHERYCYIDIKLKVGNDVSTGTAGDDDCVIQIPAVNWNSTANRAYATPKKIYGVQDMQIDGDKIVAVQFQAISSGFFYHDQEVDFVPYIYGGYAPGDIQVRTIDGGAMGRCRGVTDPHYTTFDYRYYTILILGEFVFTRVTSRTFEVWVE
;
A
#
# COMPACT_ATOMS: atom_id res chain seq x y z
N MET A 1 42.50 6.72 -74.06
CA MET A 1 41.35 7.34 -74.75
C MET A 1 40.26 7.45 -73.70
N GLY A 2 40.04 8.62 -73.09
CA GLY A 2 39.10 9.63 -73.57
C GLY A 2 37.68 9.04 -73.49
N VAL A 3 36.74 9.50 -72.67
CA VAL A 3 36.26 10.89 -72.52
C VAL A 3 35.50 11.00 -71.19
N ALA A 4 35.72 12.10 -70.48
CA ALA A 4 34.86 12.59 -69.41
C ALA A 4 33.71 13.40 -70.00
N LEU A 5 32.50 13.28 -69.43
CA LEU A 5 31.53 14.38 -69.37
C LEU A 5 30.65 14.23 -68.12
N ASP A 6 30.44 15.38 -67.51
CA ASP A 6 29.94 15.71 -66.18
C ASP A 6 28.42 15.94 -66.18
N THR A 7 27.75 15.65 -65.07
CA THR A 7 26.81 16.58 -64.39
C THR A 7 26.27 16.00 -63.06
N THR A 8 26.85 16.50 -61.97
CA THR A 8 26.21 17.01 -60.72
C THR A 8 24.99 16.33 -60.08
N ALA A 9 25.13 15.82 -58.84
CA ALA A 9 24.84 16.56 -57.58
C ALA A 9 24.66 15.61 -56.36
N GLY A 10 25.19 16.00 -55.19
CA GLY A 10 24.57 15.66 -53.89
C GLY A 10 25.37 14.87 -52.85
N ALA A 11 26.13 15.61 -52.02
CA ALA A 11 26.42 15.42 -50.59
C ALA A 11 27.00 14.07 -50.08
N GLY A 12 28.29 14.10 -49.71
CA GLY A 12 29.03 13.02 -49.04
C GLY A 12 28.91 13.04 -47.51
N TYR A 13 28.77 11.83 -46.96
CA TYR A 13 28.82 11.46 -45.56
C TYR A 13 30.27 11.45 -45.02
N ASN A 14 30.45 11.87 -43.77
CA ASN A 14 31.72 11.73 -43.02
C ASN A 14 31.52 10.82 -41.79
N THR A 15 32.50 9.94 -41.60
CA THR A 15 32.65 8.93 -40.55
C THR A 15 33.04 9.51 -39.19
N THR A 16 32.50 8.99 -38.09
CA THR A 16 33.09 9.13 -36.75
C THR A 16 33.02 7.83 -35.93
N ASN A 17 34.13 7.58 -35.23
CA ASN A 17 34.44 6.42 -34.40
C ASN A 17 33.56 6.34 -33.14
N THR A 18 33.07 5.14 -32.82
CA THR A 18 32.33 4.85 -31.59
C THR A 18 33.30 4.48 -30.46
N THR A 19 33.51 5.38 -29.51
CA THR A 19 34.18 5.10 -28.23
C THR A 19 33.19 4.46 -27.26
N VAL A 20 33.51 3.26 -26.77
CA VAL A 20 32.77 2.60 -25.70
C VAL A 20 33.15 3.25 -24.37
N VAL A 21 32.21 3.98 -23.76
CA VAL A 21 32.36 4.55 -22.41
C VAL A 21 31.85 3.52 -21.41
N THR A 22 32.78 2.89 -20.69
CA THR A 22 32.46 2.03 -19.53
C THR A 22 32.22 2.92 -18.32
N THR A 23 30.97 3.09 -17.91
CA THR A 23 30.61 3.77 -16.66
C THR A 23 30.97 2.87 -15.48
N ILE A 24 32.03 3.23 -14.76
CA ILE A 24 32.34 2.67 -13.45
C ILE A 24 31.47 3.42 -12.44
N SER A 25 30.42 2.78 -11.93
CA SER A 25 29.64 3.29 -10.80
C SER A 25 30.46 3.17 -9.52
N THR A 26 31.27 4.19 -9.23
CA THR A 26 31.84 4.39 -7.89
C THR A 26 30.75 4.96 -7.01
N THR A 27 30.19 4.14 -6.11
CA THR A 27 29.41 4.64 -4.98
C THR A 27 30.37 5.39 -4.05
N THR A 28 30.50 6.70 -4.24
CA THR A 28 31.12 7.58 -3.25
C THR A 28 30.23 7.56 -2.01
N ALA A 29 30.70 6.95 -0.92
CA ALA A 29 30.07 7.10 0.37
C ALA A 29 29.96 8.59 0.69
N VAL A 30 28.74 9.07 0.91
CA VAL A 30 28.49 10.45 1.33
C VAL A 30 29.27 10.67 2.64
N PRO A 31 30.07 11.74 2.78
CA PRO A 31 30.78 12.00 4.01
C PRO A 31 29.76 12.28 5.14
N ILE A 32 29.70 11.39 6.13
CA ILE A 32 28.83 11.54 7.31
C ILE A 32 29.30 12.78 8.09
N ILE A 33 28.43 13.77 8.24
CA ILE A 33 28.73 15.03 8.95
C ILE A 33 28.19 14.91 10.38
N PRO A 34 29.04 14.76 11.43
CA PRO A 34 28.62 14.41 12.79
C PRO A 34 27.51 15.26 13.43
N CYS A 35 27.38 16.55 13.07
CA CYS A 35 26.35 17.45 13.63
C CYS A 35 25.07 17.53 12.77
N VAL A 36 24.99 16.76 11.68
CA VAL A 36 23.88 16.79 10.71
C VAL A 36 23.35 15.38 10.49
N ASP A 37 24.26 14.40 10.42
CA ASP A 37 23.98 13.01 10.16
C ASP A 37 24.51 12.16 11.34
N TYR A 38 23.58 11.77 12.21
CA TYR A 38 23.81 10.96 13.39
C TYR A 38 22.56 10.13 13.69
N THR A 39 22.71 9.06 14.45
CA THR A 39 21.60 8.23 14.94
C THR A 39 21.23 8.62 16.37
N GLU A 40 19.95 8.79 16.66
CA GLU A 40 19.50 9.10 18.03
C GLU A 40 19.33 7.84 18.88
N ILE A 41 19.74 7.93 20.15
CA ILE A 41 19.49 6.92 21.17
C ILE A 41 18.61 7.58 22.25
N LYS A 42 17.32 7.22 22.29
CA LYS A 42 16.33 7.73 23.24
C LYS A 42 15.97 6.67 24.30
N GLU A 43 16.98 6.20 25.03
CA GLU A 43 16.83 5.18 26.07
C GLU A 43 17.14 5.78 27.46
N PRO A 44 16.12 6.12 28.28
CA PRO A 44 16.33 6.77 29.57
C PRO A 44 16.96 5.87 30.63
N HIS A 45 16.88 4.54 30.50
CA HIS A 45 17.55 3.65 31.45
C HIS A 45 19.08 3.69 31.36
N ARG A 46 19.66 4.38 30.37
CA ARG A 46 21.11 4.65 30.27
C ARG A 46 21.63 5.67 31.29
N SER A 47 20.75 6.33 32.04
CA SER A 47 21.15 7.28 33.08
C SER A 47 21.97 6.63 34.19
N THR A 48 22.98 7.35 34.70
CA THR A 48 23.74 6.93 35.88
C THR A 48 22.91 6.91 37.16
N ALA A 49 21.68 7.44 37.16
CA ALA A 49 20.74 7.34 38.27
C ALA A 49 19.88 6.07 38.22
N PHE A 50 19.89 5.33 37.11
CA PHE A 50 19.08 4.12 36.94
C PHE A 50 19.86 2.87 37.34
N ARG A 51 19.25 2.04 38.19
CA ARG A 51 19.72 0.69 38.51
C ARG A 51 18.69 -0.33 38.05
N PRO A 52 19.06 -1.29 37.19
CA PRO A 52 18.14 -2.32 36.75
C PRO A 52 17.74 -3.22 37.92
N GLY A 53 16.44 -3.52 38.01
CA GLY A 53 15.86 -4.51 38.90
C GLY A 53 15.92 -5.94 38.33
N PRO A 54 15.49 -6.95 39.10
CA PRO A 54 15.61 -8.37 38.71
C PRO A 54 14.83 -8.78 37.45
N THR A 55 13.80 -8.00 37.08
CA THR A 55 12.92 -8.27 35.93
C THR A 55 13.23 -7.36 34.74
N ASP A 56 14.13 -6.39 34.90
CA ASP A 56 14.44 -5.44 33.84
C ASP A 56 15.35 -6.09 32.81
N GLU A 57 15.07 -5.83 31.54
CA GLU A 57 15.96 -6.24 30.45
C GLU A 57 17.22 -5.37 30.47
N LEU A 58 18.37 -6.02 30.52
CA LEU A 58 19.66 -5.36 30.62
C LEU A 58 20.17 -4.92 29.24
N ILE A 59 20.55 -3.66 29.12
CA ILE A 59 21.01 -3.04 27.88
C ILE A 59 22.34 -3.66 27.42
N CYS A 60 22.41 -3.95 26.11
CA CYS A 60 23.59 -4.49 25.43
C CYS A 60 23.93 -3.71 24.16
N ASP A 61 25.15 -3.18 24.09
CA ASP A 61 25.64 -2.43 22.93
C ASP A 61 26.55 -3.28 22.02
N ASN A 62 26.50 -4.61 22.11
CA ASN A 62 27.31 -5.51 21.28
C ASN A 62 26.80 -5.58 19.83
N GLU A 63 25.52 -5.28 19.62
CA GLU A 63 24.90 -5.17 18.29
C GLU A 63 24.89 -3.74 17.74
N LEU A 64 25.42 -2.76 18.48
CA LEU A 64 25.51 -1.38 18.05
C LEU A 64 26.45 -1.26 16.84
N THR A 65 25.97 -0.66 15.74
CA THR A 65 26.81 -0.38 14.58
C THR A 65 27.77 0.77 14.85
N ALA A 66 29.00 0.71 14.34
CA ALA A 66 29.91 1.84 14.51
C ALA A 66 29.40 3.07 13.74
N GLY A 67 29.36 4.25 14.38
CA GLY A 67 28.81 5.46 13.77
C GLY A 67 28.63 6.62 14.76
N TRP A 68 28.14 7.75 14.26
CA TRP A 68 27.84 8.93 15.06
C TRP A 68 26.46 8.82 15.70
N TYR A 69 26.41 8.99 17.02
CA TYR A 69 25.19 8.91 17.82
C TYR A 69 24.98 10.17 18.67
N ARG A 70 23.71 10.50 18.93
CA ARG A 70 23.29 11.51 19.90
C ARG A 70 22.36 10.87 20.92
N PHE A 71 22.66 11.01 22.21
CA PHE A 71 21.72 10.63 23.26
C PHE A 71 20.69 11.74 23.46
N THR A 72 19.40 11.40 23.36
CA THR A 72 18.28 12.36 23.37
C THR A 72 17.20 12.02 24.39
N ALA A 73 17.48 11.08 25.31
CA ALA A 73 16.60 10.80 26.42
C ALA A 73 16.48 12.02 27.37
N HIS A 74 15.33 12.17 28.01
CA HIS A 74 15.03 13.27 28.93
C HIS A 74 15.91 13.30 30.18
N VAL A 75 16.60 12.20 30.49
CA VAL A 75 17.40 12.01 31.70
C VAL A 75 18.80 12.63 31.64
N GLY A 76 19.03 13.53 30.68
CA GLY A 76 20.36 13.98 30.27
C GLY A 76 20.94 13.13 29.13
N GLY A 77 21.69 13.77 28.24
CA GLY A 77 22.19 13.18 26.98
C GLY A 77 23.72 13.12 26.87
N MET A 78 24.43 13.17 28.00
CA MET A 78 25.89 13.22 28.03
C MET A 78 26.49 11.94 28.60
N LEU A 79 27.55 11.43 27.97
CA LEU A 79 28.34 10.34 28.53
C LEU A 79 28.96 10.82 29.85
N PRO A 80 28.84 10.10 30.97
CA PRO A 80 29.44 10.53 32.22
C PRO A 80 30.98 10.64 32.07
N GLU A 81 31.56 11.71 32.58
CA GLU A 81 33.01 11.96 32.55
C GLU A 81 33.74 11.34 33.75
N SER A 82 32.96 10.72 34.65
CA SER A 82 33.42 10.11 35.88
C SER A 82 32.96 8.66 35.96
N CYS A 83 33.67 7.89 36.77
CA CYS A 83 33.42 6.46 36.93
C CYS A 83 32.01 6.18 37.45
N VAL A 84 31.28 5.31 36.76
CA VAL A 84 29.97 4.84 37.17
C VAL A 84 30.12 3.49 37.86
N ALA A 85 29.47 3.32 39.01
CA ALA A 85 29.49 2.06 39.75
C ALA A 85 28.81 0.94 38.94
N PRO A 86 29.19 -0.34 39.12
CA PRO A 86 28.54 -1.47 38.46
C PRO A 86 27.02 -1.52 38.72
N GLU A 87 26.26 -2.18 37.83
CA GLU A 87 24.78 -2.31 37.92
C GLU A 87 24.05 -0.95 37.86
N HIS A 88 24.49 -0.08 36.95
CA HIS A 88 23.86 1.20 36.63
C HIS A 88 23.74 1.37 35.12
N CYS A 89 23.04 2.43 34.68
CA CYS A 89 22.81 2.69 33.26
C CYS A 89 22.10 1.53 32.54
N GLY A 90 21.27 0.80 33.29
CA GLY A 90 20.47 -0.31 32.78
C GLY A 90 21.31 -1.52 32.35
N THR A 91 22.55 -1.64 32.81
CA THR A 91 23.47 -2.71 32.40
C THR A 91 24.33 -3.18 33.58
N GLN A 92 25.01 -4.32 33.43
CA GLN A 92 25.90 -4.84 34.48
C GLN A 92 27.26 -4.15 34.47
N VAL A 93 27.78 -3.88 33.27
CA VAL A 93 29.10 -3.26 33.04
C VAL A 93 28.89 -1.87 32.41
N PRO A 94 28.67 -0.83 33.23
CA PRO A 94 28.49 0.52 32.73
C PRO A 94 29.78 1.09 32.17
N MET A 95 29.62 1.97 31.18
CA MET A 95 30.70 2.61 30.48
C MET A 95 30.69 4.13 30.61
N TRP A 96 31.83 4.72 30.95
CA TRP A 96 32.00 6.17 31.14
C TRP A 96 33.18 6.70 30.33
N MET A 97 33.15 7.97 29.99
CA MET A 97 34.20 8.63 29.23
C MET A 97 35.36 9.06 30.15
N ASN A 98 36.58 8.68 29.79
CA ASN A 98 37.79 9.17 30.45
C ASN A 98 38.27 10.45 29.75
N GLY A 99 37.89 11.58 30.33
CA GLY A 99 38.22 12.91 29.84
C GLY A 99 36.98 13.80 29.79
N GLN A 100 37.21 15.09 29.59
CA GLN A 100 36.17 16.09 29.51
C GLN A 100 35.58 16.19 28.09
N HIS A 101 34.31 16.53 27.95
CA HIS A 101 33.70 16.85 26.67
C HIS A 101 34.42 18.04 26.00
N PRO A 102 34.45 18.11 24.65
CA PRO A 102 35.06 19.22 23.94
C PRO A 102 34.37 20.56 24.25
N VAL A 103 35.14 21.60 24.49
CA VAL A 103 34.63 22.96 24.80
C VAL A 103 34.26 23.72 23.52
N ASP A 104 34.99 23.46 22.43
CA ASP A 104 34.82 24.08 21.11
C ASP A 104 34.24 23.08 20.09
N ASN A 105 33.94 23.53 18.86
CA ASN A 105 33.41 22.72 17.76
C ASN A 105 34.44 21.74 17.15
N GLN A 106 35.40 21.29 17.95
CA GLN A 106 36.42 20.33 17.55
C GLN A 106 35.93 18.90 17.79
N THR A 107 36.38 18.00 16.91
CA THR A 107 36.27 16.56 17.16
C THR A 107 37.48 16.12 17.95
N VAL A 108 37.26 15.45 19.07
CA VAL A 108 38.32 15.03 19.99
C VAL A 108 38.25 13.53 20.22
N ASP A 109 39.40 12.86 20.25
CA ASP A 109 39.47 11.44 20.58
C ASP A 109 39.35 11.26 22.10
N ARG A 110 38.59 10.25 22.52
CA ARG A 110 38.36 9.90 23.92
C ARG A 110 38.37 8.39 24.08
N ASP A 111 38.71 7.93 25.28
CA ASP A 111 38.54 6.53 25.65
C ASP A 111 37.31 6.39 26.53
N VAL A 112 36.46 5.42 26.23
CA VAL A 112 35.36 5.02 27.10
C VAL A 112 35.76 3.76 27.86
N CYS A 113 35.69 3.80 29.18
CA CYS A 113 36.15 2.76 30.08
C CYS A 113 34.99 1.86 30.53
N LEU A 114 35.27 0.59 30.81
CA LEU A 114 34.29 -0.41 31.24
C LEU A 114 34.46 -0.75 32.74
N ASN A 115 33.37 -0.81 33.52
CA ASN A 115 33.43 -1.15 34.95
C ASN A 115 32.98 -2.59 35.22
N PHE A 116 33.92 -3.54 35.33
CA PHE A 116 33.62 -4.97 35.51
C PHE A 116 33.36 -5.40 36.97
N GLY A 117 32.91 -4.54 37.87
CA GLY A 117 32.38 -5.02 39.16
C GLY A 117 33.28 -4.82 40.40
N ALA A 118 34.35 -4.03 40.34
CA ALA A 118 35.09 -3.65 41.54
C ALA A 118 34.70 -2.22 41.95
N PRO A 119 33.87 -2.02 42.99
CA PRO A 119 33.23 -0.73 43.32
C PRO A 119 34.19 0.43 43.64
N THR A 120 35.51 0.18 43.65
CA THR A 120 36.58 1.17 43.90
C THR A 120 37.71 1.14 42.87
N ASN A 121 37.67 0.25 41.87
CA ASN A 121 38.72 0.17 40.85
C ASN A 121 38.23 0.73 39.51
N CYS A 122 38.18 2.05 39.42
CA CYS A 122 37.88 2.81 38.21
C CYS A 122 39.07 2.85 37.22
N SER A 123 39.87 1.79 37.18
CA SER A 123 41.01 1.72 36.26
C SER A 123 40.50 1.59 34.82
N CYS A 124 40.82 2.55 33.97
CA CYS A 124 40.50 2.53 32.54
C CYS A 124 41.44 1.59 31.73
N ASN A 125 41.64 0.37 32.24
CA ASN A 125 42.49 -0.64 31.60
C ASN A 125 41.78 -1.28 30.41
N SER A 126 40.48 -1.53 30.56
CA SER A 126 39.59 -1.97 29.48
C SER A 126 38.85 -0.76 28.93
N ARG A 127 39.09 -0.44 27.67
CA ARG A 127 38.54 0.77 27.03
C ARG A 127 38.26 0.60 25.56
N ILE A 128 37.34 1.41 25.06
CA ILE A 128 36.98 1.52 23.64
C ILE A 128 37.25 2.97 23.20
N PRO A 129 38.10 3.19 22.19
CA PRO A 129 38.37 4.53 21.68
C PRO A 129 37.20 5.02 20.83
N ILE A 130 36.72 6.22 21.14
CA ILE A 130 35.63 6.93 20.46
C ILE A 130 36.09 8.32 20.02
N GLN A 131 35.24 9.00 19.26
CA GLN A 131 35.40 10.44 18.98
C GLN A 131 34.19 11.20 19.49
N VAL A 132 34.40 12.41 19.97
CA VAL A 132 33.33 13.26 20.50
C VAL A 132 33.40 14.61 19.84
N LYS A 133 32.24 15.16 19.48
CA LYS A 133 32.14 16.51 18.90
C LYS A 133 31.03 17.30 19.59
N LYS A 134 31.33 18.56 19.90
CA LYS A 134 30.34 19.54 20.32
C LYS A 134 29.65 20.14 19.11
N CYS A 135 28.32 20.15 19.12
CA CYS A 135 27.47 20.69 18.08
C CYS A 135 26.49 21.71 18.69
N ASN A 136 25.89 22.54 17.84
CA ASN A 136 24.77 23.40 18.22
C ASN A 136 23.62 23.15 17.26
N ASP A 137 22.39 23.19 17.74
CA ASP A 137 21.20 23.07 16.90
C ASP A 137 20.85 24.40 16.22
N SER A 138 19.79 24.41 15.42
CA SER A 138 19.32 25.60 14.68
C SER A 138 18.88 26.75 15.59
N VAL A 139 18.63 26.49 16.87
CA VAL A 139 18.17 27.47 17.87
C VAL A 139 19.30 27.87 18.83
N GLY A 140 20.50 27.32 18.66
CA GLY A 140 21.70 27.62 19.45
C GLY A 140 21.88 26.76 20.70
N GLN A 141 21.09 25.70 20.90
CA GLN A 141 21.28 24.76 22.00
C GLN A 141 22.49 23.87 21.71
N THR A 142 23.41 23.79 22.67
CA THR A 142 24.58 22.91 22.59
C THR A 142 24.18 21.45 22.86
N TYR A 143 24.72 20.54 22.06
CA TYR A 143 24.65 19.09 22.29
C TYR A 143 25.95 18.40 21.86
N PHE A 144 26.08 17.12 22.20
CA PHE A 144 27.25 16.32 21.86
C PHE A 144 26.87 15.11 21.03
N VAL A 145 27.74 14.77 20.09
CA VAL A 145 27.64 13.55 19.28
C VAL A 145 28.89 12.71 19.48
N TYR A 146 28.72 11.39 19.45
CA TYR A 146 29.73 10.42 19.80
C TYR A 146 29.87 9.40 18.67
N ASN A 147 31.08 9.21 18.17
CA ASN A 147 31.41 8.14 17.23
C ASN A 147 31.63 6.85 18.03
N LEU A 148 30.54 6.12 18.27
CA LEU A 148 30.50 4.92 19.11
C LEU A 148 30.88 3.66 18.31
N LYS A 149 31.21 2.59 19.03
CA LYS A 149 31.58 1.28 18.48
C LYS A 149 30.84 0.17 19.22
N PRO A 150 30.61 -0.99 18.59
CA PRO A 150 30.04 -2.14 19.30
C PRO A 150 30.90 -2.53 20.50
N THR A 151 30.25 -2.94 21.58
CA THR A 151 30.92 -3.58 22.71
C THR A 151 31.27 -5.03 22.37
N HIS A 152 32.23 -5.62 23.08
CA HIS A 152 32.67 -7.00 22.81
C HIS A 152 31.72 -8.07 23.40
N GLY A 153 30.68 -7.67 24.15
CA GLY A 153 29.78 -8.60 24.84
C GLY A 153 28.60 -7.90 25.49
N CYS A 154 27.74 -8.71 26.10
CA CYS A 154 26.48 -8.34 26.75
C CYS A 154 26.52 -8.90 28.18
N HIS A 155 26.10 -8.19 29.24
CA HIS A 155 25.44 -6.88 29.30
C HIS A 155 26.44 -5.75 29.59
N VAL A 156 26.87 -5.06 28.53
CA VAL A 156 27.83 -3.93 28.56
C VAL A 156 27.28 -2.78 27.71
N ALA A 157 27.16 -1.58 28.27
CA ALA A 157 26.52 -0.45 27.58
C ALA A 157 27.10 0.93 27.93
N TYR A 158 27.04 1.85 26.96
CA TYR A 158 27.31 3.29 27.13
C TYR A 158 26.26 3.95 28.02
N CYS A 159 26.72 4.53 29.14
CA CYS A 159 25.90 5.40 29.97
C CYS A 159 25.62 6.73 29.28
N ALA A 160 24.47 7.33 29.56
CA ALA A 160 24.10 8.66 29.10
C ALA A 160 23.10 9.30 30.05
N GLY A 161 23.43 10.49 30.55
CA GLY A 161 22.59 11.23 31.49
C GLY A 161 22.80 10.86 32.95
N ASP A 162 22.29 11.71 33.83
CA ASP A 162 22.44 11.63 35.29
C ASP A 162 21.13 11.92 36.05
N GLU A 163 20.04 12.21 35.35
CA GLU A 163 18.73 12.44 35.97
C GLU A 163 17.94 11.14 36.15
N ILE A 164 16.94 11.17 37.03
CA ILE A 164 16.15 9.98 37.39
C ILE A 164 15.14 9.67 36.27
N PRO A 165 15.16 8.46 35.67
CA PRO A 165 14.14 8.06 34.70
C PRO A 165 12.75 7.99 35.32
N CYS A 166 11.73 7.99 34.45
CA CYS A 166 10.37 7.73 34.91
C CYS A 166 10.26 6.39 35.66
N PRO A 167 9.50 6.35 36.77
CA PRO A 167 9.18 5.10 37.45
C PRO A 167 8.55 4.07 36.51
N SER A 168 8.73 2.78 36.82
CA SER A 168 8.15 1.69 36.04
C SER A 168 6.64 1.88 35.79
N GLY A 169 6.22 1.75 34.53
CA GLY A 169 4.84 1.96 34.08
C GLY A 169 4.48 3.42 33.74
N LEU A 170 5.44 4.34 33.84
CA LEU A 170 5.31 5.72 33.38
C LEU A 170 6.27 6.02 32.22
N VAL A 171 5.85 6.89 31.30
CA VAL A 171 6.60 7.36 30.14
C VAL A 171 6.78 8.88 30.25
N TRP A 172 7.96 9.37 29.88
CA TRP A 172 8.25 10.80 29.87
C TRP A 172 7.52 11.54 28.75
N ARG A 173 7.06 12.76 29.06
CA ARG A 173 6.48 13.67 28.09
C ARG A 173 7.26 14.97 27.97
N ASP A 174 7.73 15.22 26.75
CA ASP A 174 8.48 16.42 26.38
C ASP A 174 7.63 17.72 26.45
N SER A 175 6.29 17.66 26.35
CA SER A 175 5.43 18.85 26.34
C SER A 175 5.04 19.38 27.73
N THR A 176 5.05 18.54 28.77
CA THR A 176 4.70 18.94 30.14
C THR A 176 5.81 18.70 31.14
N ASP A 177 6.97 18.17 30.69
CA ASP A 177 8.08 17.75 31.52
C ASP A 177 7.65 16.84 32.69
N GLN A 178 6.81 15.84 32.41
CA GLN A 178 6.24 14.94 33.42
C GLN A 178 6.19 13.48 32.96
N CYS A 179 6.33 12.57 33.91
CA CYS A 179 6.08 11.15 33.74
C CYS A 179 4.58 10.88 33.82
N VAL A 180 4.02 10.25 32.78
CA VAL A 180 2.61 9.92 32.66
C VAL A 180 2.42 8.42 32.45
N GLY A 181 1.26 7.87 32.78
CA GLY A 181 1.00 6.44 32.60
C GLY A 181 1.26 5.97 31.16
N GLU A 182 1.85 4.78 31.01
CA GLU A 182 1.97 4.12 29.71
C GLU A 182 0.63 4.10 28.97
N PRO A 183 0.61 4.34 27.63
CA PRO A 183 -0.63 4.31 26.86
C PRO A 183 -1.43 3.01 27.07
N PRO A 184 -2.77 3.06 27.02
CA PRO A 184 -3.61 1.89 27.21
C PRO A 184 -3.24 0.76 26.22
N GLN A 185 -2.91 -0.43 26.71
CA GLN A 185 -2.49 -1.52 25.83
C GLN A 185 -3.71 -2.11 25.09
N ILE A 186 -3.63 -2.16 23.76
CA ILE A 186 -4.63 -2.83 22.91
C ILE A 186 -4.20 -4.30 22.78
N GLY A 187 -5.06 -5.23 23.19
CA GLY A 187 -4.69 -6.64 23.30
C GLY A 187 -4.63 -7.38 21.96
N GLU A 188 -5.46 -6.96 21.00
CA GLU A 188 -5.54 -7.54 19.66
C GLU A 188 -5.59 -6.42 18.61
N ASP A 189 -5.18 -6.73 17.38
CA ASP A 189 -5.29 -5.78 16.29
C ASP A 189 -6.76 -5.39 16.01
N PRO A 190 -7.02 -4.15 15.60
CA PRO A 190 -8.37 -3.70 15.26
C PRO A 190 -8.91 -4.48 14.05
N ILE A 191 -10.23 -4.46 13.88
CA ILE A 191 -10.88 -5.17 12.76
C ILE A 191 -11.65 -4.16 11.92
N ILE A 192 -11.39 -4.14 10.60
CA ILE A 192 -12.26 -3.48 9.64
C ILE A 192 -13.33 -4.48 9.20
N HIS A 193 -14.58 -4.13 9.47
CA HIS A 193 -15.75 -4.92 9.09
C HIS A 193 -16.16 -4.63 7.65
N PRO A 194 -16.75 -5.61 6.94
CA PRO A 194 -17.35 -5.40 5.61
C PRO A 194 -18.38 -4.26 5.61
N PRO A 195 -18.62 -3.63 4.45
CA PRO A 195 -19.54 -2.52 4.36
C PRO A 195 -20.99 -2.95 4.59
N VAL A 196 -21.70 -2.19 5.42
CA VAL A 196 -23.11 -2.43 5.76
C VAL A 196 -23.97 -1.31 5.19
N ILE A 197 -25.15 -1.69 4.68
CA ILE A 197 -26.18 -0.73 4.25
C ILE A 197 -27.02 -0.33 5.45
N ASP A 198 -27.05 0.97 5.76
CA ASP A 198 -28.01 1.56 6.66
C ASP A 198 -29.09 2.29 5.86
N LYS A 199 -30.27 1.67 5.76
CA LYS A 199 -31.43 2.25 5.06
C LYS A 199 -32.11 3.39 5.82
N THR A 200 -31.81 3.58 7.11
CA THR A 200 -32.39 4.69 7.88
C THR A 200 -31.67 5.99 7.60
N THR A 201 -30.35 5.93 7.43
CA THR A 201 -29.50 7.09 7.12
C THR A 201 -29.08 7.16 5.65
N TRP A 202 -29.49 6.18 4.83
CA TRP A 202 -29.15 6.06 3.42
C TRP A 202 -27.62 6.05 3.17
N LYS A 203 -26.88 5.37 4.05
CA LYS A 203 -25.42 5.29 4.00
C LYS A 203 -24.93 3.86 3.85
N VAL A 204 -23.81 3.74 3.15
CA VAL A 204 -22.99 2.52 3.17
C VAL A 204 -21.77 2.84 4.03
N THR A 205 -21.54 2.08 5.09
CA THR A 205 -20.47 2.37 6.04
C THR A 205 -19.58 1.15 6.26
N PHE A 206 -18.27 1.40 6.35
CA PHE A 206 -17.32 0.45 6.91
C PHE A 206 -17.15 0.77 8.39
N THR A 207 -16.98 -0.24 9.23
CA THR A 207 -16.77 -0.03 10.67
C THR A 207 -15.40 -0.53 11.07
N CYS A 208 -14.57 0.35 11.63
CA CYS A 208 -13.35 -0.05 12.31
C CYS A 208 -13.66 -0.28 13.79
N GLU A 209 -13.35 -1.47 14.31
CA GLU A 209 -13.57 -1.87 15.69
C GLU A 209 -12.25 -2.04 16.44
N VAL A 210 -12.10 -1.32 17.55
CA VAL A 210 -10.95 -1.44 18.46
C VAL A 210 -11.18 -2.59 19.45
N LYS A 211 -10.22 -3.52 19.53
CA LYS A 211 -10.23 -4.65 20.47
C LYS A 211 -9.58 -4.27 21.80
N TYR A 212 -10.36 -3.59 22.65
CA TYR A 212 -9.94 -3.16 23.98
C TYR A 212 -10.79 -3.82 25.08
N ASN A 213 -10.19 -4.16 26.22
CA ASN A 213 -10.84 -4.99 27.25
C ASN A 213 -11.87 -4.25 28.10
N SER A 214 -11.66 -2.97 28.42
CA SER A 214 -12.61 -2.19 29.22
C SER A 214 -13.83 -1.77 28.39
N ASN A 215 -15.03 -1.77 28.99
CA ASN A 215 -16.28 -1.30 28.36
C ASN A 215 -16.82 0.00 28.99
N THR A 216 -16.11 0.55 29.98
CA THR A 216 -16.49 1.78 30.71
C THR A 216 -15.42 2.84 30.47
N ASP A 217 -15.79 4.12 30.43
CA ASP A 217 -14.80 5.21 30.22
C ASP A 217 -13.78 5.21 31.37
N ASP A 218 -12.60 4.69 31.09
CA ASP A 218 -11.43 4.61 31.96
C ASP A 218 -10.43 5.74 31.64
N ASN A 219 -10.88 6.76 30.89
CA ASN A 219 -10.07 7.82 30.29
C ASN A 219 -9.16 7.36 29.14
N SER A 220 -9.26 6.13 28.64
CA SER A 220 -8.59 5.74 27.40
C SER A 220 -9.24 6.44 26.20
N ARG A 221 -8.41 6.83 25.24
CA ARG A 221 -8.81 7.39 23.96
C ARG A 221 -8.08 6.65 22.84
N PHE A 222 -8.74 6.48 21.70
CA PHE A 222 -8.16 5.81 20.55
C PHE A 222 -8.25 6.72 19.32
N ALA A 223 -7.09 7.13 18.82
CA ALA A 223 -6.98 7.83 17.55
C ALA A 223 -7.04 6.79 16.43
N VAL A 224 -7.98 6.96 15.51
CA VAL A 224 -8.16 6.06 14.37
C VAL A 224 -7.88 6.82 13.08
N LYS A 225 -7.20 6.17 12.15
CA LYS A 225 -7.03 6.65 10.78
C LYS A 225 -7.45 5.57 9.80
N PHE A 226 -8.08 5.95 8.70
CA PHE A 226 -8.37 5.04 7.59
C PHE A 226 -7.29 5.18 6.52
N LEU A 227 -6.88 4.03 5.97
CA LEU A 227 -5.88 3.92 4.91
C LEU A 227 -6.49 3.23 3.69
N PHE A 228 -6.02 3.62 2.51
CA PHE A 228 -6.34 2.97 1.24
C PHE A 228 -5.04 2.54 0.58
N ASP A 229 -4.81 1.24 0.43
CA ASP A 229 -3.51 0.67 0.02
C ASP A 229 -2.33 1.21 0.84
N HIS A 230 -2.52 1.31 2.16
CA HIS A 230 -1.55 1.86 3.12
C HIS A 230 -1.27 3.37 3.00
N GLU A 231 -2.02 4.10 2.17
CA GLU A 231 -1.90 5.56 2.05
C GLU A 231 -2.96 6.30 2.89
N GLU A 232 -2.55 7.39 3.53
CA GLU A 232 -3.42 8.31 4.29
C GLU A 232 -4.06 9.36 3.38
N TYR A 233 -5.32 9.71 3.67
CA TYR A 233 -6.07 10.76 2.97
C TYR A 233 -6.66 11.73 3.99
N THR A 234 -6.31 13.02 3.86
CA THR A 234 -6.64 14.04 4.86
C THR A 234 -8.14 14.28 4.97
N GLU A 235 -8.86 14.27 3.84
CA GLU A 235 -10.31 14.45 3.80
C GLU A 235 -11.07 13.33 4.54
N VAL A 236 -10.51 12.13 4.57
CA VAL A 236 -11.10 10.95 5.24
C VAL A 236 -10.81 10.99 6.73
N ASN A 237 -9.55 11.26 7.09
CA ASN A 237 -9.11 11.29 8.48
C ASN A 237 -9.64 12.51 9.24
N GLU A 238 -9.90 13.65 8.58
CA GLU A 238 -10.59 14.79 9.19
C GLU A 238 -12.07 14.51 9.47
N ALA A 239 -12.75 13.76 8.59
CA ALA A 239 -14.15 13.37 8.78
C ALA A 239 -14.33 12.35 9.91
N THR A 240 -13.26 11.65 10.28
CA THR A 240 -13.23 10.58 11.29
C THR A 240 -12.31 10.89 12.48
N LYS A 241 -12.00 12.18 12.69
CA LYS A 241 -10.98 12.62 13.66
C LYS A 241 -11.35 12.45 15.12
N GLU A 242 -12.64 12.30 15.43
CA GLU A 242 -13.10 12.22 16.81
C GLU A 242 -12.59 10.92 17.45
N PRO A 243 -11.83 11.01 18.55
CA PRO A 243 -11.23 9.83 19.15
C PRO A 243 -12.29 8.95 19.80
N LEU A 244 -12.10 7.64 19.63
CA LEU A 244 -12.93 6.64 20.28
C LEU A 244 -12.62 6.55 21.78
N THR A 245 -13.53 5.97 22.54
CA THR A 245 -13.41 5.77 24.00
C THR A 245 -13.57 4.30 24.36
N ALA A 246 -13.24 3.89 25.59
CA ALA A 246 -13.53 2.53 26.04
C ALA A 246 -15.03 2.17 25.99
N SER A 247 -15.92 3.16 26.07
CA SER A 247 -17.38 2.96 25.95
C SER A 247 -17.87 2.95 24.50
N ASN A 248 -17.15 3.57 23.57
CA ASN A 248 -17.46 3.56 22.14
C ASN A 248 -16.23 3.16 21.33
N LYS A 249 -16.15 1.89 20.92
CA LYS A 249 -14.99 1.26 20.26
C LYS A 249 -15.13 1.15 18.75
N ARG A 250 -16.16 1.76 18.17
CA ARG A 250 -16.46 1.65 16.75
C ARG A 250 -16.51 3.04 16.12
N ILE A 251 -15.80 3.18 15.01
CA ILE A 251 -15.90 4.36 14.14
C ILE A 251 -16.32 3.94 12.74
N GLU A 252 -17.16 4.76 12.11
CA GLU A 252 -17.71 4.51 10.80
C GLU A 252 -16.98 5.34 9.74
N LEU A 253 -16.60 4.69 8.65
CA LEU A 253 -16.16 5.32 7.42
C LEU A 253 -17.31 5.27 6.41
N ASP A 254 -17.81 6.44 6.03
CA ASP A 254 -18.80 6.60 4.98
C ASP A 254 -18.19 6.24 3.61
N ALA A 255 -18.83 5.32 2.89
CA ALA A 255 -18.37 4.85 1.58
C ALA A 255 -18.31 5.97 0.53
N LYS A 256 -18.92 7.15 0.77
CA LYS A 256 -18.78 8.32 -0.10
C LYS A 256 -17.35 8.71 -0.42
N PHE A 257 -16.43 8.47 0.51
CA PHE A 257 -15.01 8.77 0.33
C PHE A 257 -14.30 7.84 -0.65
N LEU A 258 -14.92 6.71 -1.02
CA LEU A 258 -14.46 5.84 -2.11
C LEU A 258 -14.67 6.46 -3.49
N GLY A 259 -15.73 7.27 -3.62
CA GLY A 259 -16.07 7.95 -4.87
C GLY A 259 -15.18 9.15 -5.15
N ARG A 260 -15.15 9.56 -6.43
CA ARG A 260 -14.59 10.85 -6.84
C ARG A 260 -15.52 11.99 -6.40
N TYR A 261 -14.97 13.08 -5.89
CA TYR A 261 -15.73 14.29 -5.59
C TYR A 261 -15.17 15.50 -6.32
N THR A 262 -16.04 16.19 -7.06
CA THR A 262 -15.70 17.37 -7.87
C THR A 262 -16.64 18.52 -7.56
N VAL A 263 -16.10 19.72 -7.40
CA VAL A 263 -16.86 20.96 -7.21
C VAL A 263 -16.47 21.91 -8.34
N GLU A 264 -17.47 22.41 -9.10
CA GLU A 264 -17.26 23.31 -10.25
C GLU A 264 -16.23 22.79 -11.28
N GLY A 265 -16.21 21.47 -11.50
CA GLY A 265 -15.27 20.82 -12.42
C GLY A 265 -13.84 20.64 -11.89
N LYS A 266 -13.54 21.09 -10.66
CA LYS A 266 -12.27 20.81 -9.97
C LYS A 266 -12.39 19.57 -9.10
N ASN A 267 -11.40 18.68 -9.19
CA ASN A 267 -11.32 17.53 -8.29
C ASN A 267 -11.01 18.02 -6.87
N VAL A 268 -11.92 17.75 -5.93
CA VAL A 268 -11.70 17.98 -4.50
C VAL A 268 -10.96 16.77 -3.91
N TRP A 269 -11.37 15.56 -4.27
CA TRP A 269 -10.58 14.34 -4.06
C TRP A 269 -10.81 13.30 -5.16
N SER A 270 -9.81 12.46 -5.38
CA SER A 270 -9.85 11.35 -6.32
C SER A 270 -10.62 10.16 -5.77
N SER A 271 -11.10 9.30 -6.68
CA SER A 271 -11.68 8.01 -6.31
C SER A 271 -10.62 7.11 -5.66
N LYS A 272 -11.08 6.34 -4.67
CA LYS A 272 -10.31 5.33 -3.94
C LYS A 272 -10.89 3.92 -4.17
N MET A 273 -11.78 3.78 -5.15
CA MET A 273 -12.28 2.47 -5.59
C MET A 273 -11.17 1.66 -6.24
N GLY A 274 -11.20 0.36 -6.01
CA GLY A 274 -10.13 -0.56 -6.39
C GLY A 274 -8.98 -0.63 -5.39
N LYS A 275 -9.07 0.07 -4.26
CA LYS A 275 -8.06 0.02 -3.18
C LYS A 275 -8.52 -0.86 -2.01
N THR A 276 -7.57 -1.28 -1.20
CA THR A 276 -7.81 -2.01 0.05
C THR A 276 -7.98 -1.04 1.21
N VAL A 277 -9.17 -1.01 1.80
CA VAL A 277 -9.51 -0.23 3.00
C VAL A 277 -8.95 -0.93 4.24
N SER A 278 -8.27 -0.19 5.09
CA SER A 278 -7.83 -0.64 6.43
C SER A 278 -7.90 0.52 7.42
N CYS A 279 -7.80 0.23 8.71
CA CYS A 279 -7.68 1.25 9.75
C CYS A 279 -6.46 1.02 10.63
N VAL A 280 -5.90 2.11 11.12
CA VAL A 280 -4.79 2.14 12.07
C VAL A 280 -5.25 2.81 13.35
N VAL A 281 -4.92 2.19 14.47
CA VAL A 281 -5.35 2.64 15.80
C VAL A 281 -4.13 2.87 16.68
N GLN A 282 -4.14 4.00 17.39
CA GLN A 282 -3.20 4.30 18.46
C GLN A 282 -3.99 4.70 19.71
N SER A 283 -3.64 4.11 20.85
CA SER A 283 -4.24 4.48 22.14
C SER A 283 -3.44 5.58 22.82
N TYR A 284 -4.13 6.34 23.67
CA TYR A 284 -3.54 7.33 24.56
C TYR A 284 -4.50 7.61 25.72
N TRP A 285 -4.01 8.29 26.76
CA TRP A 285 -4.85 8.73 27.87
C TRP A 285 -5.50 10.08 27.58
N LYS A 286 -6.70 10.32 28.11
CA LYS A 286 -7.40 11.61 27.96
C LYS A 286 -6.53 12.77 28.45
N GLY A 287 -6.36 13.79 27.61
CA GLY A 287 -5.51 14.96 27.87
C GLY A 287 -4.04 14.77 27.46
N TYR A 288 -3.67 13.57 27.01
CA TYR A 288 -2.30 13.09 26.86
C TYR A 288 -2.06 12.52 25.44
N SER A 289 -2.55 13.21 24.40
CA SER A 289 -2.59 12.72 23.00
C SER A 289 -1.26 12.76 22.25
N ASP A 290 -0.23 13.36 22.84
CA ASP A 290 1.13 13.40 22.33
C ASP A 290 1.94 12.14 22.67
N VAL A 291 1.56 11.43 23.73
CA VAL A 291 2.14 10.13 24.09
C VAL A 291 1.17 9.02 23.67
N LYS A 292 1.39 8.47 22.48
CA LYS A 292 0.57 7.42 21.89
C LYS A 292 1.27 6.07 21.95
N SER A 293 0.48 5.00 21.92
CA SER A 293 1.00 3.65 21.70
C SER A 293 1.65 3.52 20.31
N ARG A 294 2.31 2.39 20.08
CA ARG A 294 2.58 1.91 18.72
C ARG A 294 1.30 1.85 17.88
N GLU A 295 1.48 1.84 16.57
CA GLU A 295 0.38 1.63 15.63
C GLU A 295 -0.08 0.17 15.63
N PHE A 296 -1.40 -0.03 15.61
CA PHE A 296 -2.05 -1.32 15.43
C PHE A 296 -2.83 -1.27 14.12
N HIS A 297 -2.53 -2.18 13.19
CA HIS A 297 -3.10 -2.19 11.85
C HIS A 297 -4.20 -3.25 11.76
N SER A 298 -5.33 -2.90 11.16
CA SER A 298 -6.40 -3.87 10.95
C SER A 298 -6.12 -4.83 9.79
N ASN A 299 -6.99 -5.83 9.63
CA ASN A 299 -7.14 -6.53 8.36
C ASN A 299 -7.45 -5.53 7.21
N GLY A 300 -7.25 -5.97 5.98
CA GLY A 300 -7.65 -5.21 4.79
C GLY A 300 -8.99 -5.68 4.23
N TYR A 301 -9.76 -4.77 3.63
CA TYR A 301 -10.96 -5.06 2.87
C TYR A 301 -10.88 -4.41 1.49
N PHE A 302 -10.86 -5.20 0.42
CA PHE A 302 -10.85 -4.67 -0.94
C PHE A 302 -12.19 -4.01 -1.27
N ALA A 303 -12.18 -2.72 -1.63
CA ALA A 303 -13.37 -1.96 -2.01
C ALA A 303 -13.40 -1.74 -3.53
N GLY A 304 -14.13 -2.57 -4.28
CA GLY A 304 -14.15 -2.48 -5.74
C GLY A 304 -14.93 -3.60 -6.41
N ILE A 305 -14.62 -3.81 -7.69
CA ILE A 305 -15.18 -4.90 -8.51
C ILE A 305 -14.04 -5.82 -8.90
N MET A 306 -14.25 -7.12 -8.71
CA MET A 306 -13.29 -8.17 -9.02
C MET A 306 -13.90 -9.21 -9.94
N ALA A 307 -13.05 -9.80 -10.77
CA ALA A 307 -13.36 -11.02 -11.49
C ALA A 307 -13.16 -12.22 -10.58
N THR A 308 -13.96 -13.27 -10.78
CA THR A 308 -13.76 -14.55 -10.07
C THR A 308 -12.47 -15.23 -10.53
N GLU A 309 -12.09 -15.04 -11.80
CA GLU A 309 -10.87 -15.56 -12.40
C GLU A 309 -10.14 -14.44 -13.15
N HIS A 310 -8.86 -14.21 -12.83
CA HIS A 310 -8.01 -13.20 -13.49
C HIS A 310 -7.24 -13.74 -14.71
N HIS A 311 -7.14 -15.07 -14.82
CA HIS A 311 -6.49 -15.77 -15.92
C HIS A 311 -7.41 -16.89 -16.40
N LEU A 312 -7.84 -16.80 -17.65
CA LEU A 312 -8.66 -17.81 -18.31
C LEU A 312 -7.85 -18.51 -19.40
N SER A 313 -8.01 -19.81 -19.52
CA SER A 313 -7.47 -20.60 -20.63
C SER A 313 -8.63 -21.24 -21.38
N LEU A 314 -8.81 -20.84 -22.64
CA LEU A 314 -9.94 -21.23 -23.49
C LEU A 314 -9.41 -21.96 -24.72
N PRO A 315 -9.61 -23.27 -24.85
CA PRO A 315 -9.30 -23.96 -26.10
C PRO A 315 -10.17 -23.44 -27.24
N GLU A 316 -9.60 -23.32 -28.43
CA GLU A 316 -10.35 -22.89 -29.60
C GLU A 316 -11.47 -23.87 -29.96
N GLY A 317 -12.66 -23.34 -30.18
CA GLY A 317 -13.85 -24.14 -30.50
C GLY A 317 -14.39 -24.95 -29.32
N SER A 318 -13.92 -24.68 -28.09
CA SER A 318 -14.50 -25.28 -26.89
C SER A 318 -15.86 -24.67 -26.53
N ASP A 319 -16.55 -25.31 -25.58
CA ASP A 319 -17.69 -24.71 -24.90
C ASP A 319 -17.31 -23.40 -24.18
N PHE A 320 -18.33 -22.58 -23.89
CA PHE A 320 -18.14 -21.32 -23.18
C PHE A 320 -17.71 -21.51 -21.72
N ARG A 321 -17.05 -20.48 -21.19
CA ARG A 321 -16.88 -20.27 -19.75
C ARG A 321 -17.75 -19.10 -19.29
N ASN A 322 -18.13 -19.09 -18.03
CA ASN A 322 -18.83 -17.96 -17.43
C ASN A 322 -17.83 -16.93 -16.93
N LEU A 323 -17.80 -15.77 -17.57
CA LEU A 323 -17.15 -14.58 -17.09
C LEU A 323 -18.01 -13.97 -15.98
N GLN A 324 -17.53 -14.09 -14.74
CA GLN A 324 -18.27 -13.65 -13.56
C GLN A 324 -17.50 -12.55 -12.82
N LEU A 325 -18.12 -11.37 -12.75
CA LEU A 325 -17.68 -10.26 -11.89
C LEU A 325 -18.52 -10.20 -10.61
N PHE A 326 -17.96 -9.64 -9.56
CA PHE A 326 -18.68 -9.30 -8.34
C PHE A 326 -18.16 -8.00 -7.73
N SER A 327 -19.07 -7.24 -7.12
CA SER A 327 -18.74 -6.08 -6.30
C SER A 327 -18.63 -6.47 -4.83
N THR A 328 -17.68 -5.86 -4.12
CA THR A 328 -17.52 -5.96 -2.66
C THR A 328 -18.12 -4.77 -1.89
N VAL A 329 -18.68 -3.77 -2.58
CA VAL A 329 -19.28 -2.60 -1.93
C VAL A 329 -20.72 -2.45 -2.38
N PRO A 330 -21.71 -2.52 -1.47
CA PRO A 330 -23.09 -2.32 -1.85
C PRO A 330 -23.33 -0.87 -2.26
N PHE A 331 -24.44 -0.65 -2.92
CA PHE A 331 -24.92 0.69 -3.25
C PHE A 331 -26.44 0.73 -3.06
N ILE A 332 -26.95 1.92 -2.79
CA ILE A 332 -28.35 2.15 -2.44
C ILE A 332 -29.03 2.88 -3.60
N CYS A 333 -30.26 2.49 -3.90
CA CYS A 333 -31.09 3.13 -4.93
C CYS A 333 -32.42 3.58 -4.36
N ASP A 334 -33.06 4.53 -5.03
CA ASP A 334 -34.38 5.07 -4.69
C ASP A 334 -35.41 3.96 -4.43
N ASP A 335 -36.15 4.06 -3.32
CA ASP A 335 -37.15 3.09 -2.86
C ASP A 335 -38.39 2.97 -3.77
N SER A 336 -38.49 3.76 -4.85
CA SER A 336 -39.58 3.64 -5.81
C SER A 336 -39.62 2.25 -6.46
N PRO A 337 -40.70 1.44 -6.25
CA PRO A 337 -40.78 0.06 -6.74
C PRO A 337 -40.64 -0.09 -8.25
N VAL A 338 -40.98 0.96 -9.01
CA VAL A 338 -40.93 0.94 -10.48
C VAL A 338 -39.50 1.18 -11.01
N TRP A 339 -38.69 1.93 -10.27
CA TRP A 339 -37.33 2.33 -10.69
C TRP A 339 -36.25 1.43 -10.07
N HIS A 340 -36.49 0.88 -8.87
CA HIS A 340 -35.54 0.02 -8.15
C HIS A 340 -35.26 -1.30 -8.88
N GLU A 341 -36.27 -1.91 -9.52
CA GLU A 341 -36.07 -3.20 -10.23
C GLU A 341 -35.53 -3.03 -11.66
N ARG A 342 -35.70 -1.85 -12.29
CA ARG A 342 -35.35 -1.64 -13.70
C ARG A 342 -34.11 -0.80 -13.96
N TYR A 343 -33.60 -0.07 -12.96
CA TYR A 343 -32.50 0.89 -13.20
C TYR A 343 -31.44 0.90 -12.08
N CYS A 344 -31.56 0.03 -11.07
CA CYS A 344 -30.63 -0.04 -9.95
C CYS A 344 -29.50 -1.06 -10.20
N TYR A 345 -28.61 -0.73 -11.13
CA TYR A 345 -27.47 -1.58 -11.48
C TYR A 345 -26.24 -0.76 -11.88
N ILE A 346 -25.07 -1.39 -11.80
CA ILE A 346 -23.82 -0.86 -12.34
C ILE A 346 -23.62 -1.43 -13.74
N ASP A 347 -23.46 -0.56 -14.74
CA ASP A 347 -23.09 -0.94 -16.11
C ASP A 347 -21.58 -0.88 -16.31
N ILE A 348 -20.98 -2.03 -16.61
CA ILE A 348 -19.55 -2.15 -16.90
C ILE A 348 -19.40 -2.50 -18.38
N LYS A 349 -18.92 -1.55 -19.18
CA LYS A 349 -18.60 -1.80 -20.58
C LYS A 349 -17.29 -2.58 -20.67
N LEU A 350 -17.26 -3.60 -21.52
CA LEU A 350 -16.06 -4.38 -21.77
C LEU A 350 -15.51 -4.13 -23.17
N LYS A 351 -14.20 -4.34 -23.34
CA LYS A 351 -13.49 -4.29 -24.61
C LYS A 351 -12.54 -5.48 -24.70
N VAL A 352 -12.49 -6.17 -25.83
CA VAL A 352 -11.63 -7.35 -26.02
C VAL A 352 -10.49 -7.00 -26.98
N GLY A 353 -9.25 -6.92 -26.49
CA GLY A 353 -8.09 -6.57 -27.32
C GLY A 353 -8.22 -5.22 -28.06
N ASN A 354 -7.93 -5.20 -29.36
CA ASN A 354 -7.96 -4.00 -30.21
C ASN A 354 -9.34 -3.66 -30.77
N ASP A 355 -10.41 -4.24 -30.23
CA ASP A 355 -11.74 -4.08 -30.82
C ASP A 355 -12.10 -2.60 -30.97
N VAL A 356 -12.46 -2.20 -32.19
CA VAL A 356 -13.04 -0.88 -32.45
C VAL A 356 -14.51 -1.08 -32.18
N SER A 357 -14.94 -0.97 -30.93
CA SER A 357 -16.36 -1.06 -30.59
C SER A 357 -17.16 -0.06 -31.45
N THR A 358 -17.84 -0.55 -32.48
CA THR A 358 -18.74 0.22 -33.36
C THR A 358 -20.13 0.38 -32.77
N GLY A 359 -20.33 0.03 -31.51
CA GLY A 359 -21.59 0.25 -30.81
C GLY A 359 -21.82 1.73 -30.54
N THR A 360 -22.61 2.37 -31.40
CA THR A 360 -23.41 3.53 -30.99
C THR A 360 -24.16 3.22 -29.70
N ALA A 361 -24.29 4.19 -28.79
CA ALA A 361 -25.02 4.06 -27.55
C ALA A 361 -26.38 3.35 -27.76
N GLY A 362 -26.52 2.13 -27.25
CA GLY A 362 -27.75 1.33 -27.37
C GLY A 362 -27.58 -0.16 -27.67
N ASP A 363 -26.36 -0.69 -27.83
CA ASP A 363 -26.14 -2.13 -28.05
C ASP A 363 -25.82 -2.82 -26.70
N ASP A 364 -26.81 -3.51 -26.13
CA ASP A 364 -26.81 -4.12 -24.77
C ASP A 364 -25.85 -5.33 -24.64
N ASP A 365 -25.25 -5.81 -25.74
CA ASP A 365 -24.51 -7.08 -25.75
C ASP A 365 -23.13 -7.00 -25.06
N CYS A 366 -22.47 -5.84 -25.06
CA CYS A 366 -21.12 -5.65 -24.48
C CYS A 366 -21.11 -4.97 -23.10
N VAL A 367 -22.18 -5.14 -22.31
CA VAL A 367 -22.31 -4.59 -20.96
C VAL A 367 -22.50 -5.70 -19.94
N ILE A 368 -21.73 -5.66 -18.85
CA ILE A 368 -21.93 -6.51 -17.68
C ILE A 368 -22.66 -5.68 -16.62
N GLN A 369 -23.80 -6.20 -16.15
CA GLN A 369 -24.63 -5.51 -15.16
C GLN A 369 -24.48 -6.14 -13.78
N ILE A 370 -24.27 -5.31 -12.76
CA ILE A 370 -24.35 -5.71 -11.35
C ILE A 370 -25.57 -5.05 -10.71
N PRO A 371 -26.71 -5.75 -10.57
CA PRO A 371 -27.88 -5.24 -9.87
C PRO A 371 -27.64 -5.08 -8.37
N ALA A 372 -28.13 -4.01 -7.74
CA ALA A 372 -28.01 -3.87 -6.28
C ALA A 372 -28.76 -4.97 -5.51
N VAL A 373 -29.88 -5.45 -6.09
CA VAL A 373 -30.69 -6.53 -5.52
C VAL A 373 -29.93 -7.85 -5.37
N ASN A 374 -28.81 -8.02 -6.09
CA ASN A 374 -27.95 -9.19 -5.98
C ASN A 374 -26.99 -9.13 -4.79
N TRP A 375 -27.00 -8.05 -4.00
CA TRP A 375 -26.17 -7.94 -2.80
C TRP A 375 -26.54 -8.98 -1.76
N ASN A 376 -25.59 -9.88 -1.47
CA ASN A 376 -25.69 -10.85 -0.41
C ASN A 376 -24.89 -10.37 0.80
N SER A 377 -25.60 -10.01 1.89
CA SER A 377 -25.00 -9.51 3.14
C SER A 377 -24.19 -10.55 3.91
N THR A 378 -24.40 -11.84 3.67
CA THR A 378 -23.61 -12.91 4.30
C THR A 378 -22.29 -13.11 3.56
N ALA A 379 -22.32 -13.07 2.22
CA ALA A 379 -21.13 -13.18 1.38
C ALA A 379 -20.36 -11.85 1.24
N ASN A 380 -20.99 -10.72 1.57
CA ASN A 380 -20.52 -9.36 1.30
C ASN A 380 -20.16 -9.14 -0.16
N ARG A 381 -21.01 -9.64 -1.06
CA ARG A 381 -20.79 -9.59 -2.51
C ARG A 381 -22.11 -9.42 -3.27
N ALA A 382 -22.08 -8.63 -4.34
CA ALA A 382 -23.10 -8.62 -5.38
C ALA A 382 -22.52 -9.18 -6.67
N TYR A 383 -23.09 -10.29 -7.16
CA TYR A 383 -22.65 -10.93 -8.40
C TYR A 383 -23.33 -10.28 -9.62
N ALA A 384 -22.53 -10.06 -10.66
CA ALA A 384 -23.02 -9.68 -11.98
C ALA A 384 -23.87 -10.78 -12.62
N THR A 385 -24.64 -10.44 -13.65
CA THR A 385 -25.10 -11.43 -14.60
C THR A 385 -23.88 -12.03 -15.34
N PRO A 386 -23.68 -13.37 -15.32
CA PRO A 386 -22.55 -13.98 -15.99
C PRO A 386 -22.65 -13.80 -17.50
N LYS A 387 -21.53 -13.43 -18.12
CA LYS A 387 -21.40 -13.40 -19.59
C LYS A 387 -20.68 -14.66 -20.07
N LYS A 388 -21.04 -15.15 -21.25
CA LYS A 388 -20.38 -16.33 -21.82
C LYS A 388 -19.14 -15.87 -22.58
N ILE A 389 -18.00 -16.50 -22.33
CA ILE A 389 -16.75 -16.22 -23.04
C ILE A 389 -16.26 -17.48 -23.76
N TYR A 390 -15.87 -17.31 -25.02
CA TYR A 390 -15.50 -18.40 -25.93
C TYR A 390 -14.09 -18.16 -26.50
N GLY A 391 -13.33 -19.25 -26.66
CA GLY A 391 -12.16 -19.28 -27.53
C GLY A 391 -12.63 -19.47 -28.97
N VAL A 392 -12.44 -18.45 -29.81
CA VAL A 392 -12.90 -18.47 -31.20
C VAL A 392 -12.00 -19.40 -31.99
N GLN A 393 -12.60 -20.41 -32.64
CA GLN A 393 -11.85 -21.23 -33.59
C GLN A 393 -11.48 -20.39 -34.82
N ASP A 394 -10.19 -20.11 -34.95
CA ASP A 394 -9.67 -19.26 -36.02
C ASP A 394 -9.24 -20.10 -37.25
N MET A 395 -9.14 -21.43 -37.07
CA MET A 395 -8.76 -22.44 -38.06
C MET A 395 -7.32 -22.29 -38.59
N GLN A 396 -6.44 -21.67 -37.83
CA GLN A 396 -5.01 -21.54 -38.10
C GLN A 396 -4.20 -22.36 -37.09
N ILE A 397 -2.90 -22.54 -37.37
CA ILE A 397 -1.94 -23.08 -36.40
C ILE A 397 -0.92 -21.97 -36.20
N ASP A 398 -1.26 -21.01 -35.35
CA ASP A 398 -0.46 -19.82 -35.14
C ASP A 398 -0.05 -19.63 -33.66
N GLY A 399 -0.28 -20.68 -32.87
CA GLY A 399 0.08 -20.81 -31.48
C GLY A 399 -0.81 -19.99 -30.55
N ASP A 400 -0.78 -20.36 -29.27
CA ASP A 400 -1.60 -19.76 -28.23
C ASP A 400 -1.48 -18.22 -28.18
N LYS A 401 -2.63 -17.53 -28.24
CA LYS A 401 -2.69 -16.06 -28.10
C LYS A 401 -3.05 -15.66 -26.70
N ILE A 402 -2.63 -14.45 -26.33
CA ILE A 402 -3.04 -13.80 -25.09
C ILE A 402 -3.76 -12.52 -25.46
N VAL A 403 -5.01 -12.41 -25.01
CA VAL A 403 -5.87 -11.24 -25.22
C VAL A 403 -6.34 -10.74 -23.86
N ALA A 404 -6.32 -9.42 -23.67
CA ALA A 404 -6.88 -8.79 -22.49
C ALA A 404 -8.36 -8.49 -22.71
N VAL A 405 -9.20 -8.89 -21.74
CA VAL A 405 -10.56 -8.37 -21.59
C VAL A 405 -10.47 -7.19 -20.65
N GLN A 406 -10.68 -6.00 -21.20
CA GLN A 406 -10.55 -4.73 -20.51
C GLN A 406 -11.92 -4.23 -20.07
N PHE A 407 -12.00 -3.70 -18.86
CA PHE A 407 -13.21 -3.07 -18.36
C PHE A 407 -13.07 -1.56 -18.40
N GLN A 408 -14.03 -0.88 -19.02
CA GLN A 408 -13.99 0.56 -19.15
C GLN A 408 -14.42 1.26 -17.85
N ALA A 409 -14.03 2.53 -17.73
CA ALA A 409 -14.46 3.37 -16.63
C ALA A 409 -15.99 3.48 -16.61
N ILE A 410 -16.57 3.22 -15.44
CA ILE A 410 -18.01 3.18 -15.25
C ILE A 410 -18.54 4.63 -15.33
N SER A 411 -19.43 4.88 -16.29
CA SER A 411 -20.02 6.20 -16.56
C SER A 411 -21.01 6.61 -15.47
N SER A 412 -21.08 7.89 -15.11
CA SER A 412 -22.10 8.41 -14.17
C SER A 412 -23.52 8.12 -14.61
N GLY A 413 -24.20 7.19 -13.93
CA GLY A 413 -25.62 6.89 -14.08
C GLY A 413 -26.49 7.74 -13.15
N PHE A 414 -27.74 7.97 -13.56
CA PHE A 414 -28.74 8.71 -12.78
C PHE A 414 -29.26 7.87 -11.61
N PHE A 415 -28.68 8.04 -10.43
CA PHE A 415 -29.28 7.58 -9.17
C PHE A 415 -29.90 8.80 -8.50
N TYR A 416 -31.10 9.15 -8.95
CA TYR A 416 -31.88 10.27 -8.44
C TYR A 416 -32.42 9.91 -7.05
N HIS A 417 -32.28 10.80 -6.07
CA HIS A 417 -33.21 10.84 -4.95
C HIS A 417 -33.45 12.30 -4.55
N ASP A 418 -34.72 12.69 -4.55
CA ASP A 418 -35.23 14.03 -4.26
C ASP A 418 -35.27 14.31 -2.75
N GLN A 419 -34.10 14.27 -2.09
CA GLN A 419 -33.96 14.75 -0.72
C GLN A 419 -32.74 15.68 -0.65
N GLU A 420 -33.00 16.98 -0.56
CA GLU A 420 -32.06 18.11 -0.63
C GLU A 420 -30.89 18.13 0.38
N VAL A 421 -30.66 17.09 1.21
CA VAL A 421 -29.79 17.25 2.38
C VAL A 421 -28.74 16.17 2.64
N ASP A 422 -28.77 14.99 2.02
CA ASP A 422 -27.69 14.01 2.19
C ASP A 422 -27.35 13.24 0.90
N PHE A 423 -26.09 13.37 0.51
CA PHE A 423 -25.46 12.88 -0.71
C PHE A 423 -25.41 11.35 -0.78
N VAL A 424 -26.14 10.72 -1.72
CA VAL A 424 -25.94 9.30 -2.08
C VAL A 424 -24.86 9.25 -3.17
N PRO A 425 -23.67 8.69 -2.90
CA PRO A 425 -22.53 8.88 -3.79
C PRO A 425 -22.58 7.90 -4.96
N TYR A 426 -22.29 8.41 -6.14
CA TYR A 426 -21.86 7.58 -7.25
C TYR A 426 -20.41 7.11 -7.03
N ILE A 427 -20.22 6.16 -6.09
CA ILE A 427 -18.87 5.72 -5.66
C ILE A 427 -18.08 5.06 -6.80
N TYR A 428 -18.76 4.47 -7.78
CA TYR A 428 -18.16 3.80 -8.94
C TYR A 428 -17.77 4.76 -10.07
N GLY A 429 -18.06 6.06 -9.95
CA GLY A 429 -17.85 7.00 -11.06
C GLY A 429 -16.42 7.21 -11.47
N GLY A 430 -16.13 6.87 -12.73
CA GLY A 430 -14.79 6.95 -13.29
C GLY A 430 -13.85 5.83 -12.83
N TYR A 431 -14.33 4.90 -11.99
CA TYR A 431 -13.58 3.69 -11.62
C TYR A 431 -13.67 2.65 -12.75
N ALA A 432 -12.55 1.99 -13.02
CA ALA A 432 -12.45 0.88 -13.96
C ALA A 432 -11.99 -0.38 -13.20
N PRO A 433 -12.72 -1.50 -13.28
CA PRO A 433 -12.27 -2.78 -12.73
C PRO A 433 -10.97 -3.26 -13.39
N GLY A 434 -10.22 -4.13 -12.72
CA GLY A 434 -8.99 -4.70 -13.26
C GLY A 434 -9.24 -5.66 -14.43
N ASP A 435 -8.37 -5.57 -15.45
CA ASP A 435 -8.42 -6.40 -16.66
C ASP A 435 -8.22 -7.90 -16.36
N ILE A 436 -8.74 -8.75 -17.25
CA ILE A 436 -8.56 -10.21 -17.21
C ILE A 436 -7.72 -10.64 -18.41
N GLN A 437 -6.81 -11.57 -18.19
CA GLN A 437 -6.04 -12.19 -19.26
C GLN A 437 -6.70 -13.47 -19.73
N VAL A 438 -6.95 -13.57 -21.03
CA VAL A 438 -7.50 -14.76 -21.67
C VAL A 438 -6.45 -15.33 -22.61
N ARG A 439 -6.08 -16.59 -22.37
CA ARG A 439 -5.18 -17.36 -23.21
C ARG A 439 -6.02 -18.28 -24.08
N THR A 440 -6.00 -18.09 -25.40
CA THR A 440 -6.57 -19.07 -26.33
C THR A 440 -5.56 -20.20 -26.52
N ILE A 441 -6.04 -21.44 -26.47
CA ILE A 441 -5.20 -22.63 -26.71
C ILE A 441 -5.50 -23.12 -28.11
N ASP A 442 -4.47 -23.12 -28.96
CA ASP A 442 -4.56 -23.52 -30.36
C ASP A 442 -5.04 -24.98 -30.46
N GLY A 443 -6.17 -25.16 -31.17
CA GLY A 443 -6.81 -26.46 -31.38
C GLY A 443 -6.25 -27.24 -32.56
N GLY A 444 -5.39 -26.64 -33.39
CA GLY A 444 -4.62 -27.29 -34.45
C GLY A 444 -5.41 -27.86 -35.63
N ALA A 445 -6.74 -27.80 -35.63
CA ALA A 445 -7.57 -28.46 -36.64
C ALA A 445 -7.94 -27.51 -37.79
N MET A 446 -7.11 -27.48 -38.84
CA MET A 446 -7.54 -26.94 -40.14
C MET A 446 -8.67 -27.84 -40.68
N GLY A 447 -9.91 -27.35 -40.70
CA GLY A 447 -10.95 -28.10 -41.38
C GLY A 447 -10.65 -28.22 -42.88
N ARG A 448 -11.09 -29.31 -43.51
CA ARG A 448 -10.95 -29.53 -44.95
C ARG A 448 -12.29 -29.25 -45.61
N CYS A 449 -12.32 -28.35 -46.60
CA CYS A 449 -13.50 -28.23 -47.45
C CYS A 449 -13.56 -29.42 -48.42
N ARG A 450 -14.77 -29.90 -48.73
CA ARG A 450 -14.98 -31.00 -49.67
C ARG A 450 -16.27 -30.77 -50.46
N GLY A 451 -16.20 -30.95 -51.79
CA GLY A 451 -17.37 -31.22 -52.63
C GLY A 451 -17.48 -32.73 -52.82
N VAL A 452 -18.62 -33.32 -52.47
CA VAL A 452 -18.86 -34.76 -52.69
C VAL A 452 -19.49 -34.99 -54.07
N THR A 453 -20.34 -34.06 -54.51
CA THR A 453 -21.05 -34.00 -55.80
C THR A 453 -21.62 -32.59 -55.95
N ASP A 454 -21.81 -32.03 -57.15
CA ASP A 454 -22.73 -30.89 -57.33
C ASP A 454 -24.15 -31.40 -57.01
N PRO A 455 -24.89 -30.92 -55.98
CA PRO A 455 -24.83 -29.61 -55.31
C PRO A 455 -24.36 -29.58 -53.83
N HIS A 456 -23.68 -30.61 -53.34
CA HIS A 456 -23.35 -30.84 -51.93
C HIS A 456 -21.91 -30.47 -51.57
N TYR A 457 -21.77 -29.50 -50.67
CA TYR A 457 -20.48 -28.98 -50.24
C TYR A 457 -20.36 -28.92 -48.71
N THR A 458 -19.14 -29.15 -48.22
CA THR A 458 -18.77 -28.95 -46.81
C THR A 458 -17.68 -27.88 -46.75
N THR A 459 -17.91 -26.82 -45.97
CA THR A 459 -16.97 -25.70 -45.75
C THR A 459 -15.85 -26.08 -44.79
N PHE A 460 -14.85 -25.19 -44.65
CA PHE A 460 -13.71 -25.37 -43.74
C PHE A 460 -14.14 -25.46 -42.25
N ASP A 461 -15.29 -24.91 -41.87
CA ASP A 461 -15.88 -25.02 -40.53
C ASP A 461 -16.88 -26.19 -40.41
N TYR A 462 -16.77 -27.19 -41.30
CA TYR A 462 -17.61 -28.40 -41.35
C TYR A 462 -19.11 -28.17 -41.56
N ARG A 463 -19.54 -26.96 -41.96
CA ARG A 463 -20.94 -26.69 -42.31
C ARG A 463 -21.27 -27.28 -43.68
N TYR A 464 -22.45 -27.90 -43.76
CA TYR A 464 -22.94 -28.54 -44.97
C TYR A 464 -23.90 -27.64 -45.72
N TYR A 465 -23.69 -27.50 -47.03
CA TYR A 465 -24.51 -26.70 -47.92
C TYR A 465 -25.01 -27.55 -49.08
N THR A 466 -26.28 -27.37 -49.42
CA THR A 466 -26.89 -27.87 -50.65
C THR A 466 -27.21 -26.67 -51.54
N ILE A 467 -26.44 -26.47 -52.62
CA ILE A 467 -26.56 -25.31 -53.51
C ILE A 467 -27.38 -25.70 -54.74
N LEU A 468 -28.70 -25.53 -54.69
CA LEU A 468 -29.63 -25.89 -55.78
C LEU A 468 -29.83 -24.80 -56.85
N ILE A 469 -29.07 -23.71 -56.74
CA ILE A 469 -29.18 -22.54 -57.61
C ILE A 469 -28.06 -22.51 -58.64
N LEU A 470 -28.37 -22.13 -59.87
CA LEU A 470 -27.40 -21.97 -60.94
C LEU A 470 -26.58 -20.69 -60.72
N GLY A 471 -25.25 -20.81 -60.77
CA GLY A 471 -24.35 -19.68 -60.59
C GLY A 471 -22.90 -20.13 -60.42
N GLU A 472 -21.99 -19.16 -60.36
CA GLU A 472 -20.59 -19.40 -59.98
C GLU A 472 -20.44 -19.16 -58.47
N PHE A 473 -19.88 -20.14 -57.77
CA PHE A 473 -19.69 -20.09 -56.32
C PHE A 473 -18.20 -20.20 -56.01
N VAL A 474 -17.69 -19.27 -55.20
CA VAL A 474 -16.27 -19.23 -54.81
C VAL A 474 -16.15 -19.61 -53.34
N PHE A 475 -15.47 -20.72 -53.07
CA PHE A 475 -15.02 -21.04 -51.71
C PHE A 475 -13.88 -20.12 -51.33
N THR A 476 -14.14 -19.23 -50.38
CA THR A 476 -13.11 -18.32 -49.86
C THR A 476 -12.73 -18.74 -48.44
N ARG A 477 -11.42 -18.86 -48.20
CA ARG A 477 -10.86 -19.03 -46.86
C ARG A 477 -10.32 -17.69 -46.40
N VAL A 478 -10.82 -17.19 -45.27
CA VAL A 478 -10.22 -16.05 -44.59
C VAL A 478 -8.94 -16.53 -43.92
N THR A 479 -7.79 -15.98 -44.32
CA THR A 479 -6.46 -16.32 -43.76
C THR A 479 -6.01 -15.38 -42.64
N SER A 480 -6.89 -14.46 -42.23
CA SER A 480 -6.65 -13.56 -41.11
C SER A 480 -7.97 -13.34 -40.38
N ARG A 481 -8.19 -14.07 -39.29
CA ARG A 481 -9.19 -13.68 -38.29
C ARG A 481 -8.42 -12.97 -37.19
N THR A 482 -8.82 -11.75 -36.86
CA THR A 482 -8.12 -10.92 -35.87
C THR A 482 -8.77 -11.00 -34.48
N PHE A 483 -9.84 -11.79 -34.34
CA PHE A 483 -10.59 -11.92 -33.09
C PHE A 483 -10.47 -13.35 -32.56
N GLU A 484 -9.83 -13.47 -31.40
CA GLU A 484 -9.50 -14.73 -30.71
C GLU A 484 -10.53 -15.10 -29.64
N VAL A 485 -11.24 -14.10 -29.13
CA VAL A 485 -12.13 -14.22 -27.98
C VAL A 485 -13.46 -13.57 -28.30
N TRP A 486 -14.55 -14.29 -28.02
CA TRP A 486 -15.92 -13.80 -28.16
C TRP A 486 -16.56 -13.73 -26.78
N VAL A 487 -17.30 -12.64 -26.50
CA VAL A 487 -18.13 -12.51 -25.29
C VAL A 487 -19.60 -12.30 -25.69
N GLU A 488 -20.52 -13.07 -25.11
CA GLU A 488 -21.98 -13.02 -25.33
C GLU A 488 -22.74 -12.71 -24.03
#